data_AF-A0A223PAI0-F1
#
_entry.id   AF-A0A223PAI0-F1
#
_cell.length_a   1.000
_cell.length_b   1.000
_cell.length_c   1.000
_cell.angle_alpha   90.00
_cell.angle_beta   90.00
_cell.angle_gamma   90.00
#
_symmetry.space_group_name_H-M   'P 1'
#
loop_
_entity.id
_entity.type
_entity.pdbx_description
1 polymer ?
#
loop_
_entity_poly.entity_id
_entity_poly.type
_entity_poly.pdbx_seq_one_letter_code
_entity_poly.pdbx_strand_id
1 'polypeptide(L)'
;MLDVLSVLNGLFLGGTMLANITLYSDADYEVQKTYEIRDIATPISAHREWWRDESKCKFIGLMVPYARDWPEIIRNGEIETVLPPEPDKVAGQAFIINRKVCPGKPDEAIFRGADKWRNPGIFLEKHQITAEDLKGMKPQDRPKWFEQVMARIERVSSNDAQIREFLQFTVMQVKSSNEHTSESEGARDTSNENSVSIESTNEPLKIGP
;
A
#
# COMPACT_ATOMS: atom_id res chain seq x y z
N MET A 1 -6.17 17.08 -13.86
CA MET A 1 -5.83 17.09 -12.43
C MET A 1 -6.32 15.76 -11.89
N LEU A 2 -5.42 14.85 -11.51
CA LEU A 2 -5.81 13.55 -10.95
C LEU A 2 -6.31 13.83 -9.54
N ASP A 3 -7.60 13.67 -9.27
CA ASP A 3 -8.19 13.88 -7.94
C ASP A 3 -7.54 12.95 -6.90
N VAL A 4 -7.20 13.48 -5.71
CA VAL A 4 -6.67 12.72 -4.54
C VAL A 4 -7.44 11.43 -4.33
N LEU A 5 -8.78 11.49 -4.40
CA LEU A 5 -9.63 10.32 -4.25
C LEU A 5 -9.42 9.30 -5.38
N SER A 6 -9.18 9.75 -6.61
CA SER A 6 -8.95 8.84 -7.75
C SER A 6 -7.59 8.13 -7.66
N VAL A 7 -6.56 8.82 -7.17
CA VAL A 7 -5.22 8.27 -6.95
C VAL A 7 -5.21 7.31 -5.77
N LEU A 8 -5.84 7.69 -4.66
CA LEU A 8 -6.03 6.82 -3.50
C LEU A 8 -6.87 5.60 -3.89
N ASN A 9 -7.98 5.77 -4.58
CA ASN A 9 -8.77 4.64 -5.07
C ASN A 9 -7.95 3.73 -5.99
N GLY A 10 -7.07 4.28 -6.83
CA GLY A 10 -6.13 3.48 -7.61
C GLY A 10 -5.15 2.68 -6.73
N LEU A 11 -4.47 3.34 -5.79
CA LEU A 11 -3.53 2.69 -4.86
C LEU A 11 -4.20 1.59 -4.03
N PHE A 12 -5.41 1.88 -3.55
CA PHE A 12 -6.21 0.95 -2.79
C PHE A 12 -6.82 -0.17 -3.64
N LEU A 13 -7.09 0.00 -4.93
CA LEU A 13 -7.71 -1.06 -5.73
C LEU A 13 -6.66 -2.00 -6.37
N GLY A 14 -5.51 -1.48 -6.82
CA GLY A 14 -4.53 -2.26 -7.59
C GLY A 14 -3.51 -3.05 -6.77
N GLY A 15 -3.28 -2.70 -5.50
CA GLY A 15 -2.22 -3.35 -4.69
C GLY A 15 -2.61 -4.73 -4.15
N THR A 16 -1.68 -5.70 -4.15
CA THR A 16 -1.86 -6.99 -3.47
C THR A 16 -1.72 -6.87 -1.95
N MET A 17 -2.55 -7.63 -1.22
CA MET A 17 -2.44 -7.78 0.23
C MET A 17 -1.36 -8.81 0.58
N LEU A 18 -0.45 -8.43 1.44
CA LEU A 18 0.71 -9.17 1.95
C LEU A 18 0.75 -8.92 3.46
N ALA A 19 1.36 -9.84 4.20
CA ALA A 19 1.70 -9.57 5.60
C ALA A 19 2.65 -8.36 5.70
N ASN A 20 2.84 -7.82 6.91
CA ASN A 20 3.87 -6.80 7.15
C ASN A 20 5.23 -7.34 6.67
N ILE A 21 5.97 -6.51 5.94
CA ILE A 21 7.27 -6.88 5.38
C ILE A 21 8.36 -5.99 5.95
N THR A 22 9.48 -6.60 6.34
CA THR A 22 10.70 -5.87 6.64
C THR A 22 11.44 -5.62 5.33
N LEU A 23 11.81 -4.37 5.09
CA LEU A 23 12.52 -3.92 3.89
C LEU A 23 13.81 -3.20 4.30
N TYR A 24 14.88 -3.48 3.57
CA TYR A 24 16.22 -2.94 3.77
C TYR A 24 16.54 -1.97 2.64
N SER A 25 16.95 -0.75 2.99
CA SER A 25 17.33 0.27 2.02
C SER A 25 18.43 -0.21 1.07
N ASP A 26 18.28 0.07 -0.22
CA ASP A 26 19.32 -0.24 -1.23
C ASP A 26 20.43 0.81 -1.31
N ALA A 27 20.20 2.00 -0.75
CA ALA A 27 21.11 3.14 -0.83
C ALA A 27 20.97 4.05 0.39
N ASP A 28 21.86 5.05 0.47
CA ASP A 28 21.69 6.18 1.37
C ASP A 28 20.71 7.17 0.77
N TYR A 29 19.65 7.48 1.51
CA TYR A 29 18.66 8.48 1.13
C TYR A 29 18.75 9.67 2.07
N GLU A 30 18.97 10.86 1.49
CA GLU A 30 18.96 12.09 2.26
C GLU A 30 17.55 12.33 2.79
N VAL A 31 17.40 12.39 4.12
CA VAL A 31 16.19 12.92 4.72
C VAL A 31 16.32 14.44 4.81
N GLN A 32 15.18 15.09 4.98
CA GLN A 32 15.19 16.53 5.15
C GLN A 32 15.92 16.93 6.44
N LYS A 33 17.07 17.62 6.30
CA LYS A 33 17.94 18.03 7.41
C LYS A 33 17.40 19.25 8.19
N THR A 34 16.45 19.98 7.61
CA THR A 34 15.83 21.17 8.21
C THR A 34 14.54 20.81 8.92
N TYR A 35 14.18 21.55 9.96
CA TYR A 35 12.89 21.39 10.63
C TYR A 35 11.71 21.88 9.76
N GLU A 36 11.93 22.81 8.83
CA GLU A 36 10.86 23.38 7.98
C GLU A 36 10.30 22.35 6.99
N ILE A 37 9.03 21.98 7.09
CA ILE A 37 8.42 21.02 6.16
C ILE A 37 8.49 21.50 4.68
N ARG A 38 9.14 20.73 3.79
CA ARG A 38 9.22 21.04 2.35
C ARG A 38 8.38 20.10 1.51
N ASP A 39 7.79 20.61 0.43
CA ASP A 39 7.09 19.81 -0.57
C ASP A 39 8.12 19.02 -1.42
N ILE A 40 8.65 17.96 -0.82
CA ILE A 40 9.57 17.01 -1.44
C ILE A 40 9.01 15.59 -1.30
N ALA A 41 9.35 14.75 -2.27
CA ALA A 41 9.19 13.31 -2.20
C ALA A 41 10.42 12.70 -2.86
N THR A 42 11.08 11.76 -2.19
CA THR A 42 12.34 11.18 -2.64
C THR A 42 12.09 9.76 -3.11
N PRO A 43 12.37 9.41 -4.37
CA PRO A 43 12.29 8.03 -4.84
C PRO A 43 13.26 7.14 -4.07
N ILE A 44 12.77 6.00 -3.64
CA ILE A 44 13.53 5.03 -2.86
C ILE A 44 13.39 3.63 -3.44
N SER A 45 14.33 2.79 -3.07
CA SER A 45 14.23 1.37 -3.27
C SER A 45 14.79 0.57 -2.11
N ALA A 46 14.24 -0.61 -1.93
CA ALA A 46 14.58 -1.52 -0.88
C ALA A 46 14.45 -2.98 -1.33
N HIS A 47 15.01 -3.90 -0.55
CA HIS A 47 14.91 -5.34 -0.75
C HIS A 47 14.52 -6.06 0.56
N ARG A 48 14.11 -7.33 0.45
CA ARG A 48 13.90 -8.20 1.64
C ARG A 48 15.19 -8.89 2.05
N GLU A 49 15.19 -9.52 3.22
CA GLU A 49 16.33 -10.26 3.74
C GLU A 49 16.88 -11.27 2.72
N TRP A 50 18.21 -11.37 2.60
CA TRP A 50 18.89 -12.18 1.57
C TRP A 50 18.55 -13.67 1.60
N TRP A 51 18.08 -14.21 2.72
CA TRP A 51 17.68 -15.61 2.86
C TRP A 51 16.21 -15.90 2.55
N ARG A 52 15.41 -14.89 2.19
CA ARG A 52 14.02 -15.09 1.75
C ARG A 52 13.96 -15.33 0.24
N ASP A 53 12.94 -16.05 -0.22
CA ASP A 53 12.71 -16.32 -1.65
C ASP A 53 12.58 -15.04 -2.48
N GLU A 54 12.05 -13.98 -1.88
CA GLU A 54 11.89 -12.65 -2.48
C GLU A 54 13.12 -11.74 -2.32
N SER A 55 14.26 -12.26 -1.86
CA SER A 55 15.51 -11.51 -1.69
C SER A 55 16.02 -10.85 -2.98
N LYS A 56 15.64 -11.41 -4.13
CA LYS A 56 15.99 -10.88 -5.46
C LYS A 56 15.01 -9.83 -5.96
N CYS A 57 13.88 -9.63 -5.27
CA CYS A 57 12.88 -8.65 -5.64
C CYS A 57 13.24 -7.27 -5.07
N LYS A 58 13.02 -6.25 -5.89
CA LYS A 58 13.22 -4.85 -5.54
C LYS A 58 11.86 -4.19 -5.29
N PHE A 59 11.77 -3.47 -4.19
CA PHE A 59 10.59 -2.74 -3.75
C PHE A 59 10.85 -1.26 -3.99
N ILE A 60 10.02 -0.62 -4.80
CA ILE A 60 10.19 0.78 -5.24
C ILE A 60 9.06 1.62 -4.65
N GLY A 61 9.42 2.81 -4.19
CA GLY A 61 8.48 3.70 -3.54
C GLY A 61 9.00 5.12 -3.37
N LEU A 62 8.35 5.88 -2.49
CA LEU A 62 8.69 7.24 -2.13
C LEU A 62 8.93 7.37 -0.63
N MET A 63 9.95 8.14 -0.25
CA MET A 63 10.16 8.67 1.10
C MET A 63 9.66 10.12 1.14
N VAL A 64 8.80 10.43 2.09
CA VAL A 64 8.07 11.71 2.13
C VAL A 64 8.05 12.25 3.56
N PRO A 65 8.52 13.49 3.80
CA PRO A 65 8.45 14.07 5.13
C PRO A 65 7.00 14.38 5.52
N TYR A 66 6.70 14.19 6.79
CA TYR A 66 5.42 14.57 7.38
C TYR A 66 5.62 15.41 8.63
N ALA A 67 4.64 16.27 8.89
CA ALA A 67 4.55 17.08 10.09
C ALA A 67 3.50 16.50 11.04
N ARG A 68 3.67 16.75 12.34
CA ARG A 68 2.72 16.31 13.35
C ARG A 68 1.66 17.39 13.53
N ASP A 69 0.57 17.30 12.79
CA ASP A 69 -0.60 18.19 12.94
C ASP A 69 -1.60 17.69 14.01
N TRP A 70 -1.26 16.64 14.76
CA TRP A 70 -2.04 16.08 15.86
C TRP A 70 -1.35 16.22 17.23
N PRO A 71 -2.11 16.23 18.34
CA PRO A 71 -1.51 16.19 19.67
C PRO A 71 -0.86 14.83 19.96
N GLU A 72 0.33 14.84 20.58
CA GLU A 72 1.04 13.62 21.03
C GLU A 72 0.86 13.44 22.54
N ILE A 73 0.42 12.25 22.95
CA ILE A 73 0.26 11.93 24.37
C ILE A 73 1.50 11.13 24.79
N ILE A 74 2.28 11.70 25.72
CA ILE A 74 3.43 11.03 26.32
C ILE A 74 3.04 10.57 27.72
N ARG A 75 3.16 9.27 27.97
CA ARG A 75 2.93 8.67 29.29
C ARG A 75 4.25 8.39 29.98
N ASN A 76 4.53 9.12 31.05
CA ASN A 76 5.70 8.95 31.91
C ASN A 76 5.25 8.41 33.27
N GLY A 77 5.03 7.09 33.34
CA GLY A 77 4.42 6.46 34.52
C GLY A 77 2.96 6.89 34.68
N GLU A 78 2.63 7.52 35.82
CA GLU A 78 1.28 8.02 36.12
C GLU A 78 1.01 9.42 35.54
N ILE A 79 2.04 10.11 35.02
CA ILE A 79 1.90 11.46 34.47
C ILE A 79 1.65 11.36 32.95
N GLU A 80 0.53 11.92 32.51
CA GLU A 80 0.19 12.09 31.10
C GLU A 80 0.47 13.55 30.68
N THR A 81 1.37 13.71 29.71
CA THR A 81 1.68 15.02 29.12
C THR A 81 1.19 15.04 27.68
N VAL A 82 0.37 16.03 27.33
CA VAL A 82 -0.10 16.26 25.96
C VAL A 82 0.76 17.32 25.29
N LEU A 83 1.52 16.93 24.26
CA LEU A 83 2.27 17.85 23.42
C LEU A 83 1.36 18.46 22.34
N PRO A 84 1.37 19.79 22.15
CA PRO A 84 0.56 20.45 21.13
C PRO A 84 1.03 20.08 19.72
N PRO A 85 0.16 20.12 18.69
CA PRO A 85 0.55 19.96 17.30
C PRO A 85 1.72 20.86 16.88
N GLU A 86 2.56 20.36 15.97
CA GLU A 86 3.69 21.08 15.36
C GLU A 86 3.63 20.92 13.83
N PRO A 87 2.66 21.57 13.14
CA PRO A 87 2.45 21.41 11.70
C PRO A 87 3.58 21.99 10.84
N ASP A 88 4.35 22.93 11.37
CA ASP A 88 5.44 23.60 10.65
C ASP A 88 6.78 22.86 10.76
N LYS A 89 6.83 21.78 11.56
CA LYS A 89 8.05 21.00 11.81
C LYS A 89 7.94 19.59 11.24
N VAL A 90 9.00 19.16 10.56
CA VAL A 90 9.17 17.75 10.20
C VAL A 90 9.21 16.91 11.46
N ALA A 91 8.26 15.98 11.54
CA ALA A 91 8.12 15.08 12.65
C ALA A 91 8.67 13.68 12.32
N GLY A 92 8.65 13.29 11.04
CA GLY A 92 9.22 12.04 10.58
C GLY A 92 9.25 11.91 9.05
N GLN A 93 9.66 10.73 8.59
CA GLN A 93 9.64 10.32 7.19
C GLN A 93 8.67 9.16 7.03
N ALA A 94 7.75 9.25 6.08
CA ALA A 94 6.88 8.17 5.66
C ALA A 94 7.43 7.52 4.40
N PHE A 95 7.17 6.23 4.23
CA PHE A 95 7.61 5.42 3.11
C PHE A 95 6.36 4.82 2.46
N ILE A 96 6.09 5.17 1.21
CA ILE A 96 5.00 4.58 0.42
C ILE A 96 5.61 3.73 -0.68
N ILE A 97 5.44 2.41 -0.58
CA ILE A 97 5.93 1.46 -1.58
C ILE A 97 4.76 1.04 -2.46
N ASN A 98 4.89 1.23 -3.77
CA ASN A 98 3.82 0.91 -4.72
C ASN A 98 4.17 -0.15 -5.77
N ARG A 99 5.44 -0.53 -5.88
CA ARG A 99 5.91 -1.44 -6.93
C ARG A 99 6.86 -2.49 -6.36
N LYS A 100 6.66 -3.74 -6.79
CA LYS A 100 7.57 -4.86 -6.55
C LYS A 100 8.03 -5.40 -7.90
N VAL A 101 9.35 -5.45 -8.08
CA VAL A 101 10.01 -5.89 -9.32
C VAL A 101 10.79 -7.15 -9.00
N CYS A 102 10.42 -8.28 -9.59
CA CYS A 102 11.11 -9.55 -9.41
C CYS A 102 11.70 -10.04 -10.74
N PRO A 103 12.92 -10.61 -10.75
CA PRO A 103 13.51 -11.13 -11.99
C PRO A 103 12.62 -12.15 -12.68
N GLY A 104 12.37 -11.95 -13.99
CA GLY A 104 11.58 -12.87 -14.81
C GLY A 104 10.07 -12.84 -14.57
N LYS A 105 9.57 -11.86 -13.80
CA LYS A 105 8.13 -11.64 -13.57
C LYS A 105 7.73 -10.23 -14.01
N PRO A 106 6.46 -10.01 -14.39
CA PRO A 106 5.95 -8.65 -14.59
C PRO A 106 5.99 -7.87 -13.26
N ASP A 107 6.11 -6.55 -13.36
CA ASP A 107 6.06 -5.65 -12.20
C ASP A 107 4.71 -5.78 -11.48
N GLU A 108 4.77 -6.02 -10.17
CA GLU A 108 3.60 -6.20 -9.32
C GLU A 108 3.24 -4.85 -8.66
N ALA A 109 1.96 -4.46 -8.75
CA ALA A 109 1.42 -3.37 -7.94
C ALA A 109 1.21 -3.84 -6.50
N ILE A 110 1.80 -3.09 -5.57
CA ILE A 110 1.61 -3.26 -4.13
C ILE A 110 1.21 -1.93 -3.51
N PHE A 111 0.76 -1.94 -2.27
CA PHE A 111 0.59 -0.70 -1.52
C PHE A 111 0.97 -0.92 -0.07
N ARG A 112 2.11 -0.35 0.33
CA ARG A 112 2.66 -0.50 1.68
C ARG A 112 3.06 0.84 2.25
N GLY A 113 2.82 1.01 3.54
CA GLY A 113 3.21 2.18 4.31
C GLY A 113 4.18 1.82 5.41
N ALA A 114 5.21 2.63 5.61
CA ALA A 114 6.04 2.58 6.80
C ALA A 114 6.36 4.00 7.24
N ASP A 115 6.89 4.17 8.45
CA ASP A 115 7.44 5.44 8.87
C ASP A 115 8.66 5.32 9.78
N LYS A 116 9.40 6.43 9.85
CA LYS A 116 10.48 6.67 10.80
C LYS A 116 10.21 7.99 11.52
N TRP A 117 9.61 7.86 12.70
CA TRP A 117 9.39 8.97 13.63
C TRP A 117 10.72 9.55 14.13
N ARG A 118 10.81 10.88 14.20
CA ARG A 118 11.97 11.63 14.74
C ARG A 118 13.31 11.29 14.09
N ASN A 119 13.36 11.12 12.78
CA ASN A 119 14.61 10.90 12.03
C ASN A 119 15.02 12.14 11.21
N PRO A 120 15.83 13.07 11.76
CA PRO A 120 16.33 14.24 11.01
C PRO A 120 17.64 13.98 10.22
N GLY A 121 18.08 12.71 10.09
CA GLY A 121 19.40 12.36 9.55
C GLY A 121 19.44 11.86 8.10
N ILE A 122 20.03 10.69 7.89
CA ILE A 122 20.10 10.01 6.60
C ILE A 122 19.45 8.65 6.81
N PHE A 123 18.64 8.21 5.86
CA PHE A 123 18.16 6.83 5.85
C PHE A 123 19.20 5.98 5.11
N LEU A 124 20.12 5.40 5.87
CA LEU A 124 21.32 4.75 5.31
C LEU A 124 20.97 3.40 4.66
N GLU A 125 21.84 2.97 3.75
CA GLU A 125 21.85 1.63 3.16
C GLU A 125 21.69 0.57 4.25
N LYS A 126 20.89 -0.47 3.96
CA LYS A 126 20.57 -1.58 4.88
C LYS A 126 19.83 -1.19 6.16
N HIS A 127 19.42 0.06 6.35
CA HIS A 127 18.44 0.34 7.40
C HIS A 127 17.10 -0.26 7.05
N GLN A 128 16.46 -0.81 8.08
CA GLN A 128 15.19 -1.49 7.92
C GLN A 128 13.99 -0.59 8.23
N ILE A 129 12.93 -0.76 7.45
CA ILE A 129 11.58 -0.30 7.72
C ILE A 129 10.64 -1.51 7.76
N THR A 130 9.60 -1.45 8.59
CA THR A 130 8.53 -2.44 8.56
C THR A 130 7.36 -1.81 7.83
N ALA A 131 7.09 -2.30 6.61
CA ALA A 131 6.06 -1.78 5.75
C ALA A 131 4.77 -2.60 5.91
N GLU A 132 3.71 -1.90 6.29
CA GLU A 132 2.41 -2.44 6.66
C GLU A 132 1.41 -2.33 5.50
N ASP A 133 0.37 -3.16 5.54
CA ASP A 133 -0.74 -3.09 4.58
C ASP A 133 -1.67 -1.93 4.88
N LEU A 134 -1.47 -0.78 4.22
CA LEU A 134 -2.39 0.35 4.37
C LEU A 134 -3.73 0.12 3.68
N LYS A 135 -3.78 -0.77 2.67
CA LYS A 135 -5.00 -1.07 1.91
C LYS A 135 -6.02 -1.80 2.77
N GLY A 136 -5.55 -2.74 3.59
CA GLY A 136 -6.40 -3.54 4.48
C GLY A 136 -6.89 -2.82 5.74
N MET A 137 -6.30 -1.66 6.07
CA MET A 137 -6.64 -0.92 7.29
C MET A 137 -7.92 -0.10 7.13
N LYS A 138 -8.75 -0.12 8.19
CA LYS A 138 -9.89 0.80 8.29
C LYS A 138 -9.37 2.24 8.38
N PRO A 139 -10.09 3.25 7.85
CA PRO A 139 -9.63 4.64 7.84
C PRO A 139 -9.15 5.16 9.20
N GLN A 140 -9.84 4.80 10.29
CA GLN A 140 -9.49 5.23 11.64
C GLN A 140 -8.22 4.58 12.22
N ASP A 141 -7.81 3.43 11.67
CA ASP A 141 -6.64 2.67 12.12
C ASP A 141 -5.39 3.03 11.28
N ARG A 142 -5.56 3.82 10.21
CA ARG A 142 -4.44 4.27 9.38
C ARG A 142 -3.53 5.23 10.15
N PRO A 143 -2.25 5.29 9.80
CA PRO A 143 -1.35 6.27 10.38
C PRO A 143 -1.86 7.69 10.15
N LYS A 144 -1.81 8.53 11.19
CA LYS A 144 -2.31 9.92 11.12
C LYS A 144 -1.63 10.76 10.04
N TRP A 145 -0.38 10.45 9.71
CA TRP A 145 0.39 11.12 8.65
C TRP A 145 -0.09 10.77 7.23
N PHE A 146 -0.90 9.72 7.05
CA PHE A 146 -1.18 9.12 5.74
C PHE A 146 -1.77 10.11 4.73
N GLU A 147 -2.88 10.76 5.08
CA GLU A 147 -3.57 11.71 4.19
C GLU A 147 -2.66 12.89 3.83
N GLN A 148 -1.90 13.39 4.82
CA GLN A 148 -0.94 14.49 4.63
C GLN A 148 0.17 14.11 3.63
N VAL A 149 0.70 12.89 3.72
CA VAL A 149 1.73 12.35 2.82
C VAL A 149 1.19 12.17 1.42
N MET A 150 0.00 11.61 1.27
CA MET A 150 -0.62 11.38 -0.03
C MET A 150 -0.92 12.69 -0.76
N ALA A 151 -1.45 13.70 -0.05
CA ALA A 151 -1.64 15.03 -0.58
C ALA A 151 -0.30 15.69 -1.01
N ARG A 152 0.79 15.46 -0.26
CA ARG A 152 2.13 15.96 -0.63
C ARG A 152 2.63 15.32 -1.92
N ILE A 153 2.52 13.99 -2.05
CA ILE A 153 2.92 13.25 -3.26
C ILE A 153 2.19 13.81 -4.48
N GLU A 154 0.89 14.04 -4.38
CA GLU A 154 0.09 14.62 -5.47
C GLU A 154 0.59 16.02 -5.86
N ARG A 155 0.78 16.92 -4.90
CA ARG A 155 1.32 18.27 -5.17
C ARG A 155 2.67 18.20 -5.88
N VAL A 156 3.59 17.37 -5.39
CA VAL A 156 4.94 17.23 -5.96
C VAL A 156 4.89 16.60 -7.36
N SER A 157 3.97 15.66 -7.62
CA SER A 157 3.83 14.99 -8.93
C SER A 157 3.51 15.93 -10.10
N SER A 158 2.98 17.13 -9.81
CA SER A 158 2.73 18.14 -10.85
C SER A 158 4.04 18.66 -11.45
N ASN A 159 5.12 18.66 -10.67
CA ASN A 159 6.41 19.25 -11.02
C ASN A 159 7.55 18.22 -11.16
N ASP A 160 7.38 17.01 -10.64
CA ASP A 160 8.39 15.95 -10.69
C ASP A 160 7.88 14.75 -11.51
N ALA A 161 8.61 14.40 -12.58
CA ALA A 161 8.26 13.31 -13.48
C ALA A 161 8.37 11.92 -12.84
N GLN A 162 9.30 11.70 -11.91
CA GLN A 162 9.45 10.41 -11.21
C GLN A 162 8.31 10.19 -10.22
N ILE A 163 7.90 11.25 -9.50
CA ILE A 163 6.76 11.19 -8.59
C ILE A 163 5.45 11.02 -9.37
N ARG A 164 5.35 11.61 -10.55
CA ARG A 164 4.22 11.38 -11.47
C ARG A 164 4.18 9.94 -11.98
N GLU A 165 5.33 9.36 -12.35
CA GLU A 165 5.42 7.96 -12.80
C GLU A 165 5.02 6.98 -11.69
N PHE A 166 5.42 7.27 -10.44
CA PHE A 166 4.95 6.55 -9.27
C PHE A 166 3.41 6.52 -9.20
N LEU A 167 2.74 7.67 -9.31
CA LEU A 167 1.27 7.71 -9.29
C LEU A 167 0.62 7.00 -10.48
N GLN A 168 1.19 7.17 -11.68
CA GLN A 168 0.65 6.59 -12.91
C GLN A 168 0.74 5.07 -12.93
N PHE A 169 1.85 4.49 -12.44
CA PHE A 169 2.03 3.03 -12.37
C PHE A 169 0.86 2.36 -11.66
N THR A 170 0.48 2.92 -10.52
CA THR A 170 -0.62 2.38 -9.75
C THR A 170 -1.96 2.49 -10.47
N VAL A 171 -2.26 3.66 -11.06
CA VAL A 171 -3.50 3.86 -11.81
C VAL A 171 -3.61 2.89 -13.01
N MET A 172 -2.51 2.63 -13.71
CA MET A 172 -2.49 1.69 -14.83
C MET A 172 -2.78 0.24 -14.40
N GLN A 173 -2.23 -0.18 -13.26
CA GLN A 173 -2.43 -1.55 -12.75
C GLN A 173 -3.86 -1.83 -12.29
N VAL A 174 -4.56 -0.81 -11.77
CA VAL A 174 -5.99 -0.90 -11.42
C VAL A 174 -6.85 -1.12 -12.65
N LYS A 175 -6.57 -0.38 -13.73
CA LYS A 175 -7.30 -0.52 -14.99
C LYS A 175 -7.13 -1.92 -15.58
N SER A 176 -5.89 -2.40 -15.63
CA SER A 176 -5.56 -3.77 -16.07
C SER A 176 -6.27 -4.85 -15.25
N SER A 177 -6.32 -4.69 -13.92
CA SER A 177 -6.99 -5.65 -13.02
C SER A 177 -8.52 -5.66 -13.18
N ASN A 178 -9.12 -4.52 -13.48
CA ASN A 178 -10.57 -4.40 -13.71
C ASN A 178 -10.98 -4.95 -15.08
N GLU A 179 -10.16 -4.78 -16.12
CA GLU A 179 -10.43 -5.31 -17.47
C GLU A 179 -10.40 -6.85 -17.47
N HIS A 180 -9.44 -7.47 -16.77
CA HIS A 180 -9.39 -8.94 -16.62
C HIS A 180 -10.56 -9.54 -15.85
N THR A 181 -11.18 -8.77 -14.94
CA THR A 181 -12.37 -9.24 -14.21
C THR A 181 -13.61 -9.24 -15.12
N SER A 182 -13.73 -8.25 -16.00
CA SER A 182 -14.87 -8.11 -16.93
C SER A 182 -14.93 -9.17 -18.03
N GLU A 183 -13.79 -9.74 -18.44
CA GLU A 183 -13.75 -10.84 -19.42
C GLU A 183 -14.07 -12.21 -18.80
N SER A 184 -13.94 -12.36 -17.48
CA SER A 184 -14.22 -13.63 -16.79
C SER A 184 -15.71 -13.86 -16.48
N GLU A 185 -16.51 -12.79 -16.41
CA GLU A 185 -17.97 -12.89 -16.21
C GLU A 185 -18.76 -13.09 -17.51
N GLY A 186 -18.16 -12.83 -18.69
CA GLY A 186 -18.81 -13.04 -19.99
C GLY A 186 -18.84 -14.50 -20.48
N ALA A 187 -18.13 -15.42 -19.82
CA ALA A 187 -17.98 -16.81 -20.27
C ALA A 187 -18.88 -17.82 -19.53
N ARG A 188 -19.80 -17.37 -18.67
CA ARG A 188 -20.59 -18.26 -17.79
C ARG A 188 -22.09 -18.29 -18.03
N ASP A 189 -22.55 -17.84 -19.20
CA ASP A 189 -23.99 -17.79 -19.50
C ASP A 189 -24.33 -18.30 -20.91
N THR A 190 -23.84 -19.49 -21.27
CA THR A 190 -24.44 -20.32 -22.33
C THR A 190 -24.08 -21.79 -22.11
N SER A 191 -24.83 -22.50 -21.27
CA SER A 191 -25.20 -23.93 -21.42
C SER A 191 -25.61 -24.55 -20.08
N ASN A 192 -26.91 -24.59 -19.82
CA ASN A 192 -27.53 -25.82 -19.29
C ASN A 192 -29.06 -25.75 -19.46
N GLU A 193 -29.50 -25.94 -20.70
CA GLU A 193 -30.73 -26.70 -20.92
C GLU A 193 -30.42 -28.15 -20.57
N ASN A 194 -31.05 -28.68 -19.52
CA ASN A 194 -31.41 -30.09 -19.53
C ASN A 194 -32.62 -30.36 -18.61
N SER A 195 -33.74 -30.56 -19.30
CA SER A 195 -34.92 -31.34 -18.98
C SER A 195 -34.92 -32.14 -17.67
N VAL A 196 -35.92 -31.82 -16.85
CA VAL A 196 -36.47 -32.68 -15.79
C VAL A 196 -37.20 -33.85 -16.44
N SER A 197 -36.77 -35.09 -16.12
CA SER A 197 -37.57 -36.30 -16.32
C SER A 197 -37.77 -36.97 -14.97
N ILE A 198 -39.04 -37.02 -14.56
CA ILE A 198 -39.54 -37.71 -13.38
C ILE A 198 -39.77 -39.17 -13.78
N GLU A 199 -39.13 -40.12 -13.11
CA GLU A 199 -39.51 -41.53 -13.21
C GLU A 199 -39.69 -42.11 -11.80
N SER A 200 -40.96 -42.30 -11.46
CA SER A 200 -41.47 -42.88 -10.22
C SER A 200 -41.63 -44.38 -10.42
N THR A 201 -40.82 -45.20 -9.73
CA THR A 201 -41.01 -46.64 -9.67
C THR A 201 -41.50 -47.06 -8.28
N ASN A 202 -42.74 -47.57 -8.26
CA ASN A 202 -43.43 -48.17 -7.12
C ASN A 202 -42.81 -49.53 -6.76
N GLU A 203 -42.44 -49.74 -5.49
CA GLU A 203 -42.27 -51.08 -4.90
C GLU A 203 -43.51 -51.44 -4.06
N PRO A 204 -44.08 -52.66 -4.22
CA PRO A 204 -45.20 -53.11 -3.41
C PRO A 204 -44.78 -53.84 -2.12
N LEU A 205 -45.56 -53.60 -1.06
CA LEU A 205 -45.61 -54.34 0.19
C LEU A 205 -45.58 -55.87 0.01
N LYS A 206 -44.77 -56.56 0.82
CA LYS A 206 -44.95 -57.99 1.15
C LYS A 206 -45.32 -58.14 2.63
N ILE A 207 -46.37 -58.92 2.86
CA ILE A 207 -46.97 -59.27 4.16
C ILE A 207 -46.60 -60.73 4.48
N GLY A 208 -45.97 -60.96 5.65
CA GLY A 208 -46.00 -62.19 6.48
C GLY A 208 -45.51 -63.52 5.90
N PRO A 209 -45.41 -64.59 6.71
CA PRO A 209 -45.73 -64.71 8.14
C PRO A 209 -44.59 -64.39 9.11
#